data_AF-A0A1S2N1Y3-F1
#
_entry.id   AF-A0A1S2N1Y3-F1
#
_cell.length_a   1.000
_cell.length_b   1.000
_cell.length_c   1.000
_cell.angle_alpha   90.00
_cell.angle_beta   90.00
_cell.angle_gamma   90.00
#
_symmetry.space_group_name_H-M   'P 1'
#
loop_
_entity.id
_entity.type
_entity.pdbx_description
1 polymer ?
#
loop_
_entity_poly.entity_id
_entity_poly.type
_entity_poly.pdbx_seq_one_letter_code
_entity_poly.pdbx_strand_id
1 'polypeptide(L)'
;MRAAIAQISTTDDVAANLDLVRAHTERAAAAGADLVVFPEAAMIGFGHDLLGAAREHAEHWKTELMWLAAEQEITIVAGEFEQAPEGADRPRVRNILAAYTPEGERFDYAKIHLYDAFGFRESDTVAPGREPVVLSVAGHRVGLALCYDVRFPKLFAELSRAGAEVIVCAASWGAGEGKVEQWEILARARALDSNAIVLAVGQADPAVTGAAVPEGAPTGVGHSVVADPFGHALAQLDGGEHLEIVDLDLDVVPRAREALPVLENARLGY
;
A
#
# COMPACT_ATOMS: atom_id res chain seq x y z
N MET A 1 11.41 8.84 11.98
CA MET A 1 11.28 7.52 11.32
C MET A 1 11.88 7.63 9.94
N ARG A 2 12.61 6.63 9.46
CA ARG A 2 13.04 6.54 8.06
C ARG A 2 12.22 5.48 7.34
N ALA A 3 11.59 5.86 6.24
CA ALA A 3 10.78 4.97 5.43
C ALA A 3 11.37 4.82 4.02
N ALA A 4 11.22 3.65 3.43
CA ALA A 4 11.52 3.39 2.04
C ALA A 4 10.21 3.13 1.28
N ILE A 5 10.03 3.76 0.12
CA ILE A 5 8.94 3.45 -0.81
C ILE A 5 9.53 2.79 -2.05
N ALA A 6 9.07 1.57 -2.34
CA ALA A 6 9.57 0.76 -3.45
C ALA A 6 8.53 0.76 -4.58
N GLN A 7 8.74 1.60 -5.59
CA GLN A 7 7.96 1.58 -6.82
C GLN A 7 8.57 0.56 -7.78
N ILE A 8 7.91 -0.59 -7.92
CA ILE A 8 8.42 -1.77 -8.63
C ILE A 8 7.47 -2.17 -9.77
N SER A 9 7.93 -3.01 -10.71
CA SER A 9 7.06 -3.71 -11.66
C SER A 9 6.90 -5.17 -11.24
N THR A 10 5.68 -5.59 -10.96
CA THR A 10 5.39 -6.99 -10.62
C THR A 10 4.92 -7.78 -11.84
N THR A 11 5.34 -9.03 -11.95
CA THR A 11 5.00 -9.95 -13.07
C THR A 11 4.13 -11.12 -12.59
N ASP A 12 3.92 -12.13 -13.43
CA ASP A 12 3.27 -13.40 -13.05
C ASP A 12 4.20 -14.42 -12.38
N ASP A 13 5.50 -14.16 -12.36
CA ASP A 13 6.49 -15.02 -11.69
C ASP A 13 6.64 -14.61 -10.21
N VAL A 14 5.93 -15.32 -9.33
CA VAL A 14 5.96 -15.07 -7.87
C VAL A 14 7.37 -15.19 -7.28
N ALA A 15 8.21 -16.08 -7.80
CA ALA A 15 9.57 -16.25 -7.30
C ALA A 15 10.44 -15.02 -7.68
N ALA A 16 10.35 -14.56 -8.93
CA ALA A 16 11.03 -13.35 -9.36
C ALA A 16 10.55 -12.10 -8.59
N ASN A 17 9.24 -12.01 -8.33
CA ASN A 17 8.67 -10.93 -7.53
C ASN A 17 9.17 -10.96 -6.07
N LEU A 18 9.35 -12.15 -5.49
CA LEU A 18 9.92 -12.31 -4.15
C LEU A 18 11.38 -11.87 -4.11
N ASP A 19 12.19 -12.25 -5.10
CA ASP A 19 13.58 -11.79 -5.23
C ASP A 19 13.67 -10.26 -5.36
N LEU A 20 12.71 -9.66 -6.08
CA LEU A 20 12.60 -8.21 -6.20
C LEU A 20 12.31 -7.55 -4.85
N VAL A 21 11.34 -8.08 -4.09
CA VAL A 21 11.03 -7.59 -2.73
C VAL A 21 12.23 -7.76 -1.80
N ARG A 22 12.94 -8.89 -1.88
CA ARG A 22 14.15 -9.16 -1.11
C ARG A 22 15.23 -8.11 -1.37
N ALA A 23 15.60 -7.91 -2.63
CA ALA A 23 16.65 -6.97 -3.01
C ALA A 23 16.34 -5.52 -2.59
N HIS A 24 15.08 -5.10 -2.69
CA HIS A 24 14.66 -3.77 -2.25
C HIS A 24 14.65 -3.62 -0.73
N THR A 25 14.25 -4.67 -0.01
CA THR A 25 14.27 -4.68 1.45
C THR A 25 15.69 -4.60 1.99
N GLU A 26 16.62 -5.40 1.45
CA GLU A 26 18.04 -5.35 1.83
C GLU A 26 18.64 -3.95 1.60
N ARG A 27 18.32 -3.31 0.48
CA ARG A 27 18.75 -1.94 0.19
C ARG A 27 18.15 -0.90 1.15
N ALA A 28 16.87 -1.06 1.50
CA ALA A 28 16.20 -0.18 2.46
C ALA A 28 16.79 -0.32 3.87
N ALA A 29 17.01 -1.57 4.31
CA ALA A 29 17.65 -1.87 5.59
C ALA A 29 19.10 -1.34 5.65
N ALA A 30 19.88 -1.51 4.58
CA ALA A 30 21.22 -0.93 4.47
C ALA A 30 21.23 0.60 4.53
N ALA A 31 20.14 1.26 4.15
CA ALA A 31 19.94 2.70 4.28
C ALA A 31 19.41 3.13 5.67
N GLY A 32 19.17 2.17 6.58
CA GLY A 32 18.67 2.39 7.93
C GLY A 32 17.19 2.72 7.99
N ALA A 33 16.38 2.23 7.04
CA ALA A 33 14.94 2.39 7.08
C ALA A 33 14.30 1.50 8.18
N ASP A 34 13.32 2.05 8.89
CA ASP A 34 12.49 1.33 9.86
C ASP A 34 11.35 0.55 9.16
N LEU A 35 10.96 1.03 7.98
CA LEU A 35 9.82 0.58 7.19
C LEU A 35 10.17 0.58 5.70
N VAL A 36 9.87 -0.50 4.98
CA VAL A 36 9.82 -0.52 3.52
C VAL A 36 8.41 -0.86 3.05
N VAL A 37 7.89 -0.06 2.11
CA VAL A 37 6.55 -0.20 1.56
C VAL A 37 6.62 -0.58 0.10
N PHE A 38 5.98 -1.70 -0.22
CA PHE A 38 5.75 -2.21 -1.57
C PHE A 38 4.30 -1.97 -1.99
N PRO A 39 4.03 -1.90 -3.31
CA PRO A 39 2.70 -1.64 -3.82
C PRO A 39 1.72 -2.80 -3.60
N GLU A 40 0.45 -2.54 -3.93
CA GLU A 40 -0.57 -3.58 -4.09
C GLU A 40 -0.11 -4.58 -5.15
N ALA A 41 -0.50 -5.86 -4.97
CA ALA A 41 -0.17 -6.92 -5.93
C ALA A 41 1.34 -7.10 -6.16
N ALA A 42 2.17 -6.93 -5.13
CA ALA A 42 3.61 -7.21 -5.16
C ALA A 42 3.91 -8.72 -5.25
N MET A 43 3.00 -9.58 -4.78
CA MET A 43 3.13 -11.04 -4.92
C MET A 43 3.00 -11.51 -6.37
N ILE A 44 1.98 -11.02 -7.08
CA ILE A 44 1.67 -11.37 -8.47
C ILE A 44 0.88 -10.24 -9.10
N GLY A 45 1.23 -9.83 -10.32
CA GLY A 45 0.55 -8.75 -11.02
C GLY A 45 -0.94 -9.03 -11.30
N PHE A 46 -1.75 -7.98 -11.37
CA PHE A 46 -3.13 -8.12 -11.86
C PHE A 46 -3.16 -8.54 -13.34
N GLY A 47 -4.23 -9.23 -13.74
CA GLY A 47 -4.38 -9.78 -15.09
C GLY A 47 -3.94 -11.24 -15.24
N HIS A 48 -3.46 -11.85 -14.15
CA HIS A 48 -3.03 -13.24 -14.08
C HIS A 48 -3.93 -14.06 -13.11
N ASP A 49 -3.68 -15.37 -12.97
CA ASP A 49 -4.48 -16.26 -12.09
C ASP A 49 -4.15 -16.04 -10.60
N LEU A 50 -4.75 -14.99 -10.03
CA LEU A 50 -4.57 -14.63 -8.62
C LEU A 50 -4.98 -15.76 -7.67
N LEU A 51 -6.02 -16.53 -7.99
CA LEU A 51 -6.51 -17.59 -7.11
C LEU A 51 -5.58 -18.81 -7.16
N GLY A 52 -5.07 -19.17 -8.33
CA GLY A 52 -4.03 -20.19 -8.47
C GLY A 52 -2.79 -19.81 -7.68
N ALA A 53 -2.27 -18.60 -7.88
CA ALA A 53 -1.09 -18.10 -7.17
C ALA A 53 -1.29 -18.04 -5.64
N ALA A 54 -2.45 -17.58 -5.17
CA ALA A 54 -2.78 -17.55 -3.74
C ALA A 54 -2.83 -18.96 -3.13
N ARG A 55 -3.31 -19.97 -3.87
CA ARG A 55 -3.34 -21.36 -3.41
C ARG A 55 -1.97 -22.01 -3.36
N GLU A 56 -1.14 -21.72 -4.35
CA GLU A 56 0.15 -22.37 -4.53
C GLU A 56 1.27 -21.72 -3.71
N HIS A 57 1.28 -20.38 -3.65
CA HIS A 57 2.46 -19.64 -3.20
C HIS A 57 2.25 -18.82 -1.94
N ALA A 58 1.02 -18.56 -1.48
CA ALA A 58 0.79 -17.64 -0.36
C ALA A 58 1.58 -18.06 0.89
N GLU A 59 1.47 -19.30 1.36
CA GLU A 59 2.19 -19.72 2.57
C GLU A 59 3.72 -19.62 2.45
N HIS A 60 4.28 -19.89 1.27
CA HIS A 60 5.71 -19.72 1.03
C HIS A 60 6.11 -18.23 1.03
N TRP A 61 5.39 -17.39 0.28
CA TRP A 61 5.59 -15.94 0.23
C TRP A 61 5.61 -15.32 1.62
N LYS A 62 4.61 -15.64 2.44
CA LYS A 62 4.49 -15.15 3.82
C LYS A 62 5.65 -15.58 4.70
N THR A 63 6.06 -16.84 4.59
CA THR A 63 7.20 -17.36 5.34
C THR A 63 8.46 -16.58 4.96
N GLU A 64 8.73 -16.41 3.67
CA GLU A 64 9.92 -15.69 3.21
C GLU A 64 9.95 -14.23 3.68
N LEU A 65 8.82 -13.52 3.66
CA LEU A 65 8.75 -12.15 4.17
C LEU A 65 8.87 -12.04 5.69
N MET A 66 8.33 -12.99 6.46
CA MET A 66 8.54 -13.05 7.90
C MET A 66 10.02 -13.21 8.26
N TRP A 67 10.72 -14.13 7.56
CA TRP A 67 12.14 -14.37 7.78
C TRP A 67 12.98 -13.16 7.35
N LEU A 68 12.66 -12.58 6.20
CA LEU A 68 13.35 -11.40 5.68
C LEU A 68 13.20 -10.18 6.59
N ALA A 69 12.00 -9.92 7.11
CA ALA A 69 11.76 -8.81 8.04
C ALA A 69 12.60 -8.96 9.33
N ALA A 70 12.64 -10.17 9.88
CA ALA A 70 13.45 -10.47 11.06
C ALA A 70 14.97 -10.41 10.78
N GLU A 71 15.43 -10.93 9.65
CA GLU A 71 16.85 -10.93 9.27
C GLU A 71 17.38 -9.51 9.02
N GLN A 72 16.57 -8.67 8.39
CA GLN A 72 16.95 -7.30 8.03
C GLN A 72 16.57 -6.27 9.10
N GLU A 73 15.95 -6.71 10.21
CA GLU A 73 15.48 -5.86 11.32
C GLU A 73 14.62 -4.67 10.85
N ILE A 74 13.76 -4.89 9.84
CA ILE A 74 12.93 -3.86 9.18
C ILE A 74 11.48 -4.33 9.07
N THR A 75 10.53 -3.40 9.18
CA THR A 75 9.13 -3.71 8.86
C THR A 75 8.90 -3.69 7.35
N ILE A 76 8.32 -4.77 6.82
CA ILE A 76 7.97 -4.89 5.40
C ILE A 76 6.46 -4.77 5.25
N VAL A 77 5.98 -3.87 4.39
CA VAL A 77 4.57 -3.78 4.00
C VAL A 77 4.46 -4.15 2.53
N ALA A 78 3.71 -5.20 2.18
CA ALA A 78 3.59 -5.69 0.81
C ALA A 78 2.16 -6.14 0.44
N GLY A 79 1.75 -5.83 -0.79
CA GLY A 79 0.49 -6.28 -1.35
C GLY A 79 0.55 -7.74 -1.81
N GLU A 80 -0.35 -8.57 -1.31
CA GLU A 80 -0.40 -10.00 -1.58
C GLU A 80 -1.84 -10.52 -1.69
N PHE A 81 -1.99 -11.78 -2.10
CA PHE A 81 -3.28 -12.42 -2.27
C PHE A 81 -3.39 -13.70 -1.46
N GLU A 82 -4.57 -13.90 -0.88
CA GLU A 82 -4.91 -15.12 -0.17
C GLU A 82 -6.21 -15.71 -0.69
N GLN A 83 -6.40 -17.02 -0.58
CA GLN A 83 -7.72 -17.60 -0.86
C GLN A 83 -8.74 -17.08 0.16
N ALA A 84 -9.89 -16.59 -0.32
CA ALA A 84 -10.98 -16.21 0.56
C ALA A 84 -11.57 -17.47 1.24
N PRO A 85 -12.03 -17.38 2.51
CA PRO A 85 -12.63 -18.51 3.22
C PRO A 85 -13.77 -19.18 2.46
N GLU A 86 -13.93 -20.49 2.65
CA GLU A 86 -15.07 -21.25 2.11
C GLU A 86 -16.41 -20.70 2.62
N GLY A 87 -17.40 -20.58 1.74
CA GLY A 87 -18.72 -20.00 2.05
C GLY A 87 -19.06 -18.71 1.32
N ALA A 88 -18.16 -18.19 0.48
CA ALA A 88 -18.54 -17.25 -0.58
C ALA A 88 -19.32 -17.99 -1.68
N ASP A 89 -20.29 -17.32 -2.32
CA ASP A 89 -21.11 -17.89 -3.40
C ASP A 89 -20.29 -18.44 -4.59
N ARG A 90 -19.01 -18.05 -4.68
CA ARG A 90 -18.01 -18.49 -5.65
C ARG A 90 -16.58 -18.35 -5.08
N PRO A 91 -15.59 -19.08 -5.64
CA PRO A 91 -14.18 -18.90 -5.28
C PRO A 91 -13.69 -17.48 -5.57
N ARG A 92 -13.01 -16.86 -4.60
CA ARG A 92 -12.43 -15.52 -4.68
C ARG A 92 -11.12 -15.46 -3.90
N VAL A 93 -10.32 -14.44 -4.14
CA VAL A 93 -9.16 -14.09 -3.30
C VAL A 93 -9.54 -12.99 -2.30
N ARG A 94 -8.73 -12.79 -1.27
CA ARG A 94 -8.63 -11.53 -0.53
C ARG A 94 -7.43 -10.77 -1.08
N ASN A 95 -7.60 -9.47 -1.30
CA ASN A 95 -6.50 -8.56 -1.62
C ASN A 95 -6.00 -7.98 -0.28
N ILE A 96 -4.79 -8.38 0.12
CA ILE A 96 -4.23 -8.13 1.44
C ILE A 96 -3.04 -7.17 1.31
N LEU A 97 -3.01 -6.14 2.15
CA LEU A 97 -1.78 -5.42 2.47
C LEU A 97 -1.27 -5.98 3.79
N ALA A 98 -0.26 -6.83 3.70
CA ALA A 98 0.33 -7.48 4.87
C ALA A 98 1.52 -6.65 5.35
N ALA A 99 1.63 -6.50 6.66
CA ALA A 99 2.80 -5.95 7.31
C ALA A 99 3.49 -7.04 8.14
N TYR A 100 4.79 -7.20 7.92
CA TYR A 100 5.66 -8.16 8.58
C TYR A 100 6.66 -7.38 9.43
N THR A 101 6.61 -7.56 10.75
CA THR A 101 7.49 -6.84 11.68
C THR A 101 8.76 -7.65 11.96
N PRO A 102 9.88 -7.00 12.33
CA PRO A 102 11.11 -7.71 12.68
C PRO A 102 10.97 -8.61 13.91
N GLU A 103 9.96 -8.36 14.77
CA GLU A 103 9.62 -9.22 15.91
C GLU A 103 8.89 -10.51 15.53
N GLY A 104 8.59 -10.70 14.24
CA GLY A 104 7.85 -11.85 13.72
C GLY A 104 6.33 -11.72 13.85
N GLU A 105 5.82 -10.51 14.09
CA GLU A 105 4.38 -10.24 14.05
C GLU A 105 3.91 -9.97 12.63
N ARG A 106 2.63 -10.26 12.38
CA ARG A 106 1.97 -10.03 11.10
C ARG A 106 0.64 -9.31 11.29
N PHE A 107 0.41 -8.29 10.48
CA PHE A 107 -0.83 -7.53 10.44
C PHE A 107 -1.44 -7.54 9.04
N ASP A 108 -2.70 -7.95 8.92
CA ASP A 108 -3.37 -8.13 7.64
C ASP A 108 -4.48 -7.10 7.44
N TYR A 109 -4.27 -6.18 6.52
CA TYR A 109 -5.34 -5.33 6.02
C TYR A 109 -5.97 -5.95 4.77
N ALA A 110 -7.19 -6.47 4.88
CA ALA A 110 -7.97 -6.89 3.73
C ALA A 110 -8.70 -5.69 3.10
N LYS A 111 -8.51 -5.46 1.79
CA LYS A 111 -9.09 -4.33 1.05
C LYS A 111 -10.58 -4.17 1.33
N ILE A 112 -10.97 -3.02 1.88
CA ILE A 112 -12.36 -2.77 2.29
C ILE A 112 -13.18 -2.32 1.08
N HIS A 113 -12.68 -1.35 0.32
CA HIS A 113 -13.40 -0.80 -0.83
C HIS A 113 -12.92 -1.44 -2.13
N LEU A 114 -13.77 -2.27 -2.73
CA LEU A 114 -13.49 -2.93 -4.00
C LEU A 114 -13.82 -2.01 -5.19
N TYR A 115 -12.98 -2.05 -6.22
CA TYR A 115 -13.15 -1.27 -7.44
C TYR A 115 -14.25 -1.85 -8.34
N ASP A 116 -15.49 -1.45 -8.05
CA ASP A 116 -16.67 -1.73 -8.88
C ASP A 116 -17.09 -0.44 -9.61
N ALA A 117 -16.37 -0.09 -10.67
CA ALA A 117 -16.57 1.16 -11.41
C ALA A 117 -16.13 1.04 -12.88
N PHE A 118 -16.65 1.93 -13.73
CA PHE A 118 -16.29 2.03 -15.15
C PHE A 118 -16.41 0.69 -15.93
N GLY A 119 -17.37 -0.16 -15.54
CA GLY A 119 -17.60 -1.45 -16.18
C GLY A 119 -16.69 -2.58 -15.67
N PHE A 120 -15.74 -2.28 -14.79
CA PHE A 120 -14.94 -3.27 -14.08
C PHE A 120 -15.59 -3.61 -12.73
N ARG A 121 -15.46 -4.87 -12.29
CA ARG A 121 -16.01 -5.37 -11.02
C ARG A 121 -14.98 -6.20 -10.28
N GLU A 122 -14.16 -5.55 -9.45
CA GLU A 122 -13.19 -6.25 -8.60
C GLU A 122 -13.90 -7.26 -7.66
N SER A 123 -15.14 -6.97 -7.25
CA SER A 123 -15.96 -7.86 -6.42
C SER A 123 -16.29 -9.22 -7.07
N ASP A 124 -16.01 -9.35 -8.38
CA ASP A 124 -16.13 -10.63 -9.08
C ASP A 124 -15.09 -11.66 -8.68
N THR A 125 -13.88 -11.21 -8.35
CA THR A 125 -12.73 -12.07 -8.03
C THR A 125 -12.18 -11.84 -6.63
N VAL A 126 -12.52 -10.72 -5.98
CA VAL A 126 -12.02 -10.33 -4.66
C VAL A 126 -13.15 -10.28 -3.62
N ALA A 127 -12.89 -10.80 -2.42
CA ALA A 127 -13.75 -10.69 -1.25
C ALA A 127 -13.34 -9.48 -0.38
N PRO A 128 -14.28 -8.63 0.06
CA PRO A 128 -13.97 -7.41 0.80
C PRO A 128 -13.57 -7.70 2.25
N GLY A 129 -12.65 -6.90 2.77
CA GLY A 129 -12.39 -6.75 4.20
C GLY A 129 -13.43 -5.88 4.90
N ARG A 130 -13.22 -5.63 6.20
CA ARG A 130 -14.17 -4.88 7.04
C ARG A 130 -13.53 -3.97 8.09
N GLU A 131 -12.30 -4.26 8.49
CA GLU A 131 -11.67 -3.64 9.66
C GLU A 131 -10.44 -2.81 9.23
N PRO A 132 -10.33 -1.55 9.67
CA PRO A 132 -9.08 -0.80 9.58
C PRO A 132 -7.97 -1.45 10.41
N VAL A 133 -6.71 -1.30 9.98
CA VAL A 133 -5.56 -1.89 10.67
C VAL A 133 -4.52 -0.81 10.96
N VAL A 134 -4.05 -0.79 12.21
CA VAL A 134 -2.95 0.08 12.66
C VAL A 134 -1.98 -0.74 13.50
N LEU A 135 -0.70 -0.71 13.13
CA LEU A 135 0.40 -1.37 13.84
C LEU A 135 1.40 -0.36 14.39
N SER A 136 2.37 -0.83 15.18
CA SER A 136 3.49 -0.04 15.67
C SER A 136 4.74 -0.34 14.84
N VAL A 137 5.43 0.70 14.38
CA VAL A 137 6.73 0.59 13.69
C VAL A 137 7.68 1.59 14.31
N ALA A 138 8.81 1.11 14.86
CA ALA A 138 9.79 1.95 15.56
C ALA A 138 9.16 2.91 16.61
N GLY A 139 8.12 2.47 17.31
CA GLY A 139 7.41 3.26 18.34
C GLY A 139 6.31 4.19 17.82
N HIS A 140 6.06 4.23 16.51
CA HIS A 140 5.06 5.08 15.88
C HIS A 140 3.91 4.29 15.28
N ARG A 141 2.73 4.90 15.20
CA ARG A 141 1.51 4.24 14.74
C ARG A 141 1.39 4.37 13.21
N VAL A 142 1.34 3.23 12.51
CA VAL A 142 1.21 3.17 11.05
C VAL A 142 -0.13 2.54 10.66
N GLY A 143 -0.92 3.22 9.82
CA GLY A 143 -2.19 2.70 9.29
C GLY A 143 -2.03 2.08 7.90
N LEU A 144 -2.87 1.10 7.56
CA LEU A 144 -2.84 0.41 6.27
C LEU A 144 -4.11 0.66 5.44
N ALA A 145 -3.95 0.92 4.14
CA ALA A 145 -5.01 1.08 3.15
C ALA A 145 -4.54 0.63 1.75
N LEU A 146 -5.47 0.29 0.86
CA LEU A 146 -5.18 -0.21 -0.48
C LEU A 146 -5.88 0.58 -1.59
N CYS A 147 -5.09 1.16 -2.49
CA CYS A 147 -5.47 1.58 -3.83
C CYS A 147 -6.77 2.39 -3.88
N TYR A 148 -7.89 1.72 -4.21
CA TYR A 148 -9.21 2.35 -4.31
C TYR A 148 -9.68 2.99 -3.01
N ASP A 149 -9.20 2.51 -1.86
CA ASP A 149 -9.43 3.10 -0.54
C ASP A 149 -9.07 4.59 -0.49
N VAL A 150 -8.09 5.05 -1.29
CA VAL A 150 -7.68 6.46 -1.37
C VAL A 150 -8.85 7.38 -1.79
N ARG A 151 -9.92 6.84 -2.38
CA ARG A 151 -11.12 7.62 -2.71
C ARG A 151 -12.05 7.85 -1.52
N PHE A 152 -11.85 7.15 -0.41
CA PHE A 152 -12.76 7.13 0.74
C PHE A 152 -12.08 7.79 1.95
N PRO A 153 -12.20 9.13 2.11
CA PRO A 153 -11.51 9.87 3.16
C PRO A 153 -11.84 9.37 4.58
N LYS A 154 -13.05 8.82 4.76
CA LYS A 154 -13.49 8.21 6.01
C LYS A 154 -12.51 7.17 6.56
N LEU A 155 -11.97 6.29 5.71
CA LEU A 155 -11.03 5.26 6.17
C LEU A 155 -9.77 5.90 6.79
N PHE A 156 -9.24 6.94 6.16
CA PHE A 156 -8.04 7.63 6.61
C PHE A 156 -8.29 8.42 7.90
N ALA A 157 -9.49 9.01 8.03
CA ALA A 157 -9.94 9.60 9.28
C ALA A 157 -10.03 8.56 10.42
N GLU A 158 -10.57 7.36 10.16
CA GLU A 158 -10.64 6.28 11.15
C GLU A 158 -9.23 5.76 11.54
N LEU A 159 -8.32 5.62 10.59
CA LEU A 159 -6.92 5.26 10.88
C LEU A 159 -6.25 6.32 11.77
N SER A 160 -6.45 7.60 11.48
CA SER A 160 -5.92 8.69 12.31
C SER A 160 -6.54 8.73 13.70
N ARG A 161 -7.86 8.48 13.84
CA ARG A 161 -8.54 8.32 15.14
C ARG A 161 -8.02 7.12 15.93
N ALA A 162 -7.63 6.05 15.25
CA ALA A 162 -6.93 4.90 15.83
C ALA A 162 -5.45 5.20 16.16
N GLY A 163 -5.02 6.45 16.01
CA GLY A 163 -3.73 6.97 16.42
C GLY A 163 -2.67 6.98 15.32
N ALA A 164 -2.99 6.58 14.08
CA ALA A 164 -2.01 6.57 13.00
C ALA A 164 -1.38 7.95 12.78
N GLU A 165 -0.04 7.99 12.76
CA GLU A 165 0.77 9.17 12.43
C GLU A 165 1.23 9.11 10.97
N VAL A 166 1.42 7.89 10.47
CA VAL A 166 1.72 7.57 9.08
C VAL A 166 0.63 6.62 8.56
N ILE A 167 0.16 6.81 7.33
CA ILE A 167 -0.79 5.93 6.67
C ILE A 167 -0.21 5.47 5.34
N VAL A 168 -0.08 4.17 5.15
CA VAL A 168 0.29 3.56 3.89
C VAL A 168 -0.94 3.41 3.00
N CYS A 169 -0.83 3.82 1.75
CA CYS A 169 -1.78 3.50 0.69
C CYS A 169 -1.02 2.84 -0.47
N ALA A 170 -0.95 1.51 -0.45
CA ALA A 170 -0.29 0.75 -1.51
C ALA A 170 -1.26 0.52 -2.68
N ALA A 171 -0.79 0.61 -3.92
CA ALA A 171 -1.66 0.63 -5.09
C ALA A 171 -1.06 -0.03 -6.34
N SER A 172 -1.94 -0.64 -7.13
CA SER A 172 -1.74 -0.94 -8.54
C SER A 172 -2.79 -0.14 -9.29
N TRP A 173 -2.56 1.18 -9.39
CA TRP A 173 -3.56 2.11 -9.88
C TRP A 173 -3.73 1.96 -11.40
N GLY A 174 -4.96 1.76 -11.87
CA GLY A 174 -5.22 1.63 -13.31
C GLY A 174 -4.81 2.86 -14.11
N ALA A 175 -4.27 2.66 -15.32
CA ALA A 175 -3.90 3.73 -16.24
C ALA A 175 -5.12 4.35 -16.94
N GLY A 176 -4.91 5.51 -17.58
CA GLY A 176 -5.94 6.24 -18.33
C GLY A 176 -5.83 7.75 -18.19
N GLU A 177 -6.57 8.48 -19.01
CA GLU A 177 -6.60 9.95 -18.99
C GLU A 177 -6.99 10.45 -17.59
N GLY A 178 -6.18 11.36 -17.03
CA GLY A 178 -6.43 11.97 -15.72
C GLY A 178 -6.13 11.07 -14.51
N LYS A 179 -5.64 9.84 -14.71
CA LYS A 179 -5.47 8.86 -13.61
C LYS A 179 -4.28 9.17 -12.72
N VAL A 180 -3.18 9.68 -13.29
CA VAL A 180 -2.01 10.14 -12.53
C VAL A 180 -2.38 11.34 -11.66
N GLU A 181 -3.06 12.33 -12.26
CA GLU A 181 -3.50 13.53 -11.56
C GLU A 181 -4.46 13.20 -10.41
N GLN A 182 -5.41 12.28 -10.64
CA GLN A 182 -6.28 11.80 -9.58
C GLN A 182 -5.51 11.12 -8.46
N TRP A 183 -4.52 10.28 -8.78
CA TRP A 183 -3.71 9.57 -7.79
C TRP A 183 -2.95 10.53 -6.89
N GLU A 184 -2.21 11.47 -7.48
CA GLU A 184 -1.43 12.47 -6.74
C GLU A 184 -2.30 13.40 -5.89
N ILE A 185 -3.43 13.88 -6.45
CA ILE A 185 -4.37 14.74 -5.73
C ILE A 185 -4.97 13.99 -4.54
N LEU A 186 -5.43 12.74 -4.75
CA LEU A 186 -6.07 11.96 -3.69
C LEU A 186 -5.06 11.64 -2.58
N ALA A 187 -3.84 11.23 -2.90
CA ALA A 187 -2.81 10.95 -1.90
C ALA A 187 -2.56 12.16 -0.97
N ARG A 188 -2.36 13.34 -1.54
CA ARG A 188 -2.15 14.59 -0.79
C ARG A 188 -3.40 15.02 -0.03
N ALA A 189 -4.57 14.85 -0.63
CA ALA A 189 -5.84 15.13 0.03
C ALA A 189 -6.07 14.22 1.25
N ARG A 190 -5.64 12.94 1.21
CA ARG A 190 -5.74 12.06 2.38
C ARG A 190 -4.84 12.52 3.51
N ALA A 191 -3.63 13.03 3.23
CA ALA A 191 -2.76 13.58 4.27
C ALA A 191 -3.39 14.79 4.97
N LEU A 192 -4.03 15.67 4.19
CA LEU A 192 -4.81 16.80 4.71
C LEU A 192 -6.01 16.35 5.55
N ASP A 193 -6.83 15.43 5.02
CA ASP A 193 -8.08 15.00 5.65
C ASP A 193 -7.87 14.18 6.92
N SER A 194 -6.72 13.51 7.07
CA SER A 194 -6.40 12.68 8.24
C SER A 194 -5.45 13.34 9.23
N ASN A 195 -4.89 14.53 8.93
CA ASN A 195 -3.75 15.10 9.63
C ASN A 195 -2.64 14.06 9.91
N ALA A 196 -2.27 13.26 8.91
CA ALA A 196 -1.24 12.23 9.01
C ALA A 196 -0.32 12.29 7.79
N ILE A 197 0.89 11.74 7.90
CA ILE A 197 1.75 11.54 6.73
C ILE A 197 1.16 10.40 5.91
N VAL A 198 1.06 10.55 4.59
CA VAL A 198 0.59 9.49 3.69
C VAL A 198 1.72 9.00 2.81
N LEU A 199 1.98 7.69 2.83
CA LEU A 199 2.87 6.97 1.93
C LEU A 199 2.03 6.30 0.85
N ALA A 200 1.83 6.98 -0.28
CA ALA A 200 1.08 6.46 -1.42
C ALA A 200 2.05 5.79 -2.40
N VAL A 201 2.06 4.45 -2.44
CA VAL A 201 3.08 3.66 -3.15
C VAL A 201 2.43 2.84 -4.27
N GLY A 202 2.82 3.13 -5.51
CA GLY A 202 2.28 2.53 -6.71
C GLY A 202 3.19 1.47 -7.35
N GLN A 203 2.61 0.53 -8.11
CA GLN A 203 3.34 -0.20 -9.16
C GLN A 203 3.85 0.81 -10.21
N ALA A 204 5.05 0.60 -10.74
CA ALA A 204 5.61 1.39 -11.83
C ALA A 204 4.73 1.33 -13.10
N ASP A 205 4.80 2.35 -13.95
CA ASP A 205 4.04 2.40 -15.20
C ASP A 205 4.69 1.47 -16.24
N PRO A 206 3.97 0.43 -16.72
CA PRO A 206 4.48 -0.43 -17.79
C PRO A 206 4.82 0.31 -19.09
N ALA A 207 4.17 1.45 -19.37
CA ALA A 207 4.51 2.28 -20.53
C ALA A 207 5.90 2.92 -20.41
N VAL A 208 6.41 3.10 -19.18
CA VAL A 208 7.75 3.61 -18.90
C VAL A 208 8.77 2.47 -18.82
N THR A 209 8.41 1.36 -18.17
CA THR A 209 9.33 0.23 -17.94
C THR A 209 9.45 -0.71 -19.13
N GLY A 210 8.49 -0.66 -20.07
CA GLY A 210 8.40 -1.56 -21.21
C GLY A 210 7.84 -2.94 -20.86
N ALA A 211 7.28 -3.10 -19.65
CA ALA A 211 6.64 -4.33 -19.23
C ALA A 211 5.37 -4.63 -20.06
N ALA A 212 5.08 -5.91 -20.26
CA ALA A 212 3.85 -6.33 -20.91
C ALA A 212 2.63 -6.04 -20.02
N VAL A 213 1.56 -5.51 -20.61
CA VAL A 213 0.31 -5.20 -19.90
C VAL A 213 -0.75 -6.22 -20.30
N PRO A 214 -1.24 -7.06 -19.36
CA PRO A 214 -2.45 -7.83 -19.60
C PRO A 214 -3.63 -6.90 -19.88
N GLU A 215 -4.44 -7.22 -20.89
CA GLU A 215 -5.51 -6.34 -21.35
C GLU A 215 -6.50 -5.99 -20.21
N GLY A 216 -6.67 -4.70 -19.96
CA GLY A 216 -7.61 -4.18 -18.95
C GLY A 216 -7.19 -4.38 -17.50
N ALA A 217 -6.00 -4.91 -17.22
CA ALA A 217 -5.50 -5.09 -15.87
C ALA A 217 -4.98 -3.76 -15.28
N PRO A 218 -5.29 -3.45 -14.01
CA PRO A 218 -4.71 -2.29 -13.35
C PRO A 218 -3.28 -2.61 -12.94
N THR A 219 -2.31 -2.27 -13.77
CA THR A 219 -0.87 -2.62 -13.61
C THR A 219 0.00 -1.49 -13.07
N GLY A 220 -0.59 -0.37 -12.66
CA GLY A 220 0.13 0.78 -12.14
C GLY A 220 0.27 1.95 -13.12
N VAL A 221 0.61 3.09 -12.55
CA VAL A 221 1.01 4.31 -13.27
C VAL A 221 2.31 4.90 -12.70
N GLY A 222 2.93 4.24 -11.71
CA GLY A 222 3.97 4.81 -10.89
C GLY A 222 3.49 6.00 -10.07
N HIS A 223 4.26 7.08 -10.07
CA HIS A 223 3.95 8.33 -9.38
C HIS A 223 3.68 8.16 -7.89
N SER A 224 4.47 7.32 -7.21
CA SER A 224 4.43 7.21 -5.75
C SER A 224 4.72 8.56 -5.09
N VAL A 225 4.00 8.87 -4.02
CA VAL A 225 4.07 10.16 -3.31
C VAL A 225 4.13 9.93 -1.81
N VAL A 226 5.01 10.67 -1.14
CA VAL A 226 4.98 10.86 0.32
C VAL A 226 4.48 12.27 0.60
N ALA A 227 3.36 12.40 1.32
CA ALA A 227 2.75 13.69 1.61
C ALA A 227 2.67 13.96 3.12
N ASP A 228 3.01 15.18 3.54
CA ASP A 228 2.86 15.62 4.93
C ASP A 228 1.40 16.03 5.25
N PRO A 229 1.05 16.20 6.54
CA PRO A 229 -0.30 16.60 6.96
C PRO A 229 -0.75 18.01 6.51
N PHE A 230 0.13 18.81 5.92
CA PHE A 230 -0.18 20.10 5.29
C PHE A 230 -0.29 20.00 3.77
N GLY A 231 -0.19 18.79 3.23
CA GLY A 231 -0.32 18.48 1.81
C GLY A 231 0.94 18.76 1.00
N HIS A 232 2.10 19.02 1.61
CA HIS A 232 3.37 19.10 0.89
C HIS A 232 3.85 17.70 0.50
N ALA A 233 4.31 17.54 -0.74
CA ALA A 233 4.99 16.32 -1.15
C ALA A 233 6.43 16.35 -0.61
N LEU A 234 6.75 15.42 0.29
CA LEU A 234 8.09 15.17 0.79
C LEU A 234 8.93 14.38 -0.23
N ALA A 235 8.27 13.52 -1.00
CA ALA A 235 8.81 12.83 -2.16
C ALA A 235 7.71 12.63 -3.21
N GLN A 236 8.07 12.70 -4.49
CA GLN A 236 7.17 12.43 -5.61
C GLN A 236 7.99 11.84 -6.76
N LEU A 237 7.65 10.61 -7.14
CA LEU A 237 8.35 9.86 -8.19
C LEU A 237 7.69 10.10 -9.56
N ASP A 238 8.40 9.71 -10.62
CA ASP A 238 7.83 9.60 -11.96
C ASP A 238 7.19 8.21 -12.16
N GLY A 239 6.96 7.80 -13.41
CA GLY A 239 6.39 6.49 -13.72
C GLY A 239 7.36 5.31 -13.61
N GLY A 240 8.67 5.52 -13.48
CA GLY A 240 9.70 4.47 -13.56
C GLY A 240 9.91 3.68 -12.27
N GLU A 241 10.62 2.56 -12.34
CA GLU A 241 10.98 1.82 -11.12
C GLU A 241 11.98 2.59 -10.27
N HIS A 242 11.75 2.64 -8.97
CA HIS A 242 12.63 3.38 -8.07
C HIS A 242 12.44 2.96 -6.60
N LEU A 243 13.53 3.05 -5.83
CA LEU A 243 13.51 2.92 -4.37
C LEU A 243 13.89 4.27 -3.78
N GLU A 244 12.94 4.93 -3.13
CA GLU A 244 13.18 6.22 -2.48
C GLU A 244 13.24 6.06 -0.97
N ILE A 245 14.27 6.63 -0.35
CA ILE A 245 14.44 6.68 1.11
C ILE A 245 14.03 8.06 1.59
N VAL A 246 13.07 8.13 2.51
CA VAL A 246 12.49 9.37 3.01
C VAL A 246 12.63 9.44 4.54
N ASP A 247 13.23 10.52 5.02
CA ASP A 247 13.26 10.84 6.45
C ASP A 247 11.96 11.55 6.85
N LEU A 248 11.17 10.90 7.70
CA LEU A 248 9.90 11.40 8.19
C LEU A 248 10.06 12.08 9.56
N ASP A 249 9.87 13.40 9.58
CA ASP A 249 9.69 14.20 10.80
C ASP A 249 8.26 14.01 11.32
N LEU A 250 8.08 13.12 12.30
CA LEU A 250 6.77 12.79 12.86
C LEU A 250 6.24 13.86 13.83
N ASP A 251 7.06 14.83 14.26
CA ASP A 251 6.59 15.96 15.06
C ASP A 251 5.65 16.87 14.25
N VAL A 252 5.60 16.74 12.92
CA VAL A 252 4.65 17.47 12.07
C VAL A 252 3.20 17.07 12.32
N VAL A 253 2.95 15.82 12.72
CA VAL A 253 1.60 15.28 12.94
C VAL A 253 0.88 15.98 14.09
N PRO A 254 1.42 16.02 15.33
CA PRO A 254 0.77 16.75 16.42
C PRO A 254 0.65 18.25 16.13
N ARG A 255 1.64 18.88 15.47
CA ARG A 255 1.58 20.29 15.04
C ARG A 255 0.41 20.54 14.08
N ALA A 256 0.20 19.66 13.11
CA ALA A 256 -0.89 19.79 12.16
C ALA A 256 -2.26 19.56 12.81
N ARG A 257 -2.37 18.57 13.69
CA ARG A 257 -3.57 18.32 14.50
C ARG A 257 -3.92 19.53 15.37
N GLU A 258 -2.95 20.24 15.93
CA GLU A 258 -3.19 21.47 16.71
C GLU A 258 -3.55 22.67 15.81
N ALA A 259 -2.82 22.88 14.72
CA ALA A 259 -2.99 24.06 13.86
C ALA A 259 -4.27 24.02 13.00
N LEU A 260 -4.62 22.83 12.51
CA LEU A 260 -5.78 22.57 11.67
C LEU A 260 -6.47 21.26 12.12
N PRO A 261 -7.19 21.27 13.27
CA PRO A 261 -7.84 20.08 13.85
C PRO A 261 -9.08 19.66 13.04
N VAL A 262 -8.89 19.23 11.79
CA VAL A 262 -10.01 18.96 10.86
C VAL A 262 -10.91 17.84 11.37
N LEU A 263 -10.32 16.81 12.00
CA LEU A 263 -11.06 15.69 12.59
C LEU A 263 -11.90 16.08 13.81
N GLU A 264 -11.40 16.97 14.67
CA GLU A 264 -12.14 17.44 15.85
C GLU A 264 -13.21 18.47 15.48
N ASN A 265 -12.95 19.29 14.46
CA ASN A 265 -13.87 20.32 14.00
C ASN A 265 -15.01 19.76 13.14
N ALA A 266 -14.89 18.54 12.61
CA ALA A 266 -15.90 17.94 11.76
C ALA A 266 -17.24 17.74 12.49
N ARG A 267 -18.31 18.26 11.88
CA ARG A 267 -19.68 18.23 12.45
C ARG A 267 -20.62 17.22 11.81
N LEU A 268 -20.30 16.75 10.61
CA LEU A 268 -21.10 15.78 9.86
C LEU A 268 -20.50 14.37 9.89
N GLY A 269 -19.50 14.16 10.75
CA GLY A 269 -18.61 13.00 10.65
C GLY A 269 -17.62 13.14 9.50
N TYR A 270 -16.90 12.05 9.28
CA TYR A 270 -16.13 11.75 8.07
C TYR A 270 -16.73 10.50 7.43
#